data_AF-A0A349PT91-F1
#
_entry.id   AF-A0A349PT91-F1
#
_cell.length_a   1.000
_cell.length_b   1.000
_cell.length_c   1.000
_cell.angle_alpha   90.00
_cell.angle_beta   90.00
_cell.angle_gamma   90.00
#
_symmetry.space_group_name_H-M   'P 1'
#
loop_
_entity.id
_entity.type
_entity.pdbx_description
1 polymer ?
#
loop_
_entity_poly.entity_id
_entity_poly.type
_entity_poly.pdbx_seq_one_letter_code
_entity_poly.pdbx_strand_id
1 'polypeptide(L)'
;MKTDQKLNMTMLCDFYELTMGNGYLKAGFQDRITYFDVYFRSVPDGGGYAIAAGLDQLIDYIEDLHFDQQDIDYLRGRGIFCEEFLDYLADFHFS
;
A
#
# COMPACT_ATOMS: atom_id res chain seq x y z
N MET A 1 15.00 7.47 19.86
CA MET A 1 13.92 6.95 19.00
C MET A 1 13.59 5.58 19.56
N LYS A 2 12.33 5.28 19.93
CA LYS A 2 11.98 3.96 20.45
C LYS A 2 12.02 2.99 19.27
N THR A 3 13.03 2.14 19.22
CA THR A 3 13.27 1.16 18.14
C THR A 3 12.45 -0.12 18.30
N ASP A 4 11.69 -0.24 19.38
CA ASP A 4 11.04 -1.49 19.79
C ASP A 4 9.56 -1.60 19.37
N GLN A 5 9.00 -0.58 18.69
CA GLN A 5 7.66 -0.67 18.08
C GLN A 5 7.80 -0.72 16.56
N LYS A 6 7.21 -1.77 15.93
CA LYS A 6 6.96 -1.77 14.48
C LYS A 6 6.12 -0.53 14.16
N LEU A 7 6.58 0.29 13.21
CA LEU A 7 5.77 1.38 12.69
C LEU A 7 4.74 0.80 11.72
N ASN A 8 3.47 1.10 11.95
CA ASN A 8 2.46 0.91 10.91
C ASN A 8 2.76 1.87 9.75
N MET A 9 3.15 1.32 8.61
CA MET A 9 3.52 2.07 7.41
C MET A 9 2.45 2.00 6.32
N THR A 10 1.24 1.50 6.62
CA THR A 10 0.17 1.32 5.62
C THR A 10 -0.21 2.62 4.90
N MET A 11 -0.21 3.74 5.64
CA MET A 11 -0.49 5.07 5.07
C MET A 11 0.71 5.69 4.33
N LEU A 12 1.87 5.03 4.29
CA LEU A 12 3.04 5.46 3.52
C LEU A 12 2.91 5.04 2.05
N CYS A 13 1.89 5.58 1.39
CA CYS A 13 1.67 5.44 -0.04
C CYS A 13 1.33 6.80 -0.65
N ASP A 14 1.45 6.91 -1.96
CA ASP A 14 0.93 8.08 -2.66
C ASP A 14 -0.60 8.08 -2.55
N PHE A 15 -1.18 9.22 -2.18
CA PHE A 15 -2.62 9.36 -1.94
C PHE A 15 -3.48 8.94 -3.15
N TYR A 16 -2.91 9.00 -4.37
CA TYR A 16 -3.62 8.58 -5.56
C TYR A 16 -3.97 7.08 -5.53
N GLU A 17 -3.16 6.22 -4.90
CA GLU A 17 -3.41 4.78 -4.81
C GLU A 17 -4.74 4.50 -4.09
N LEU A 18 -5.02 5.23 -3.01
CA LEU A 18 -6.29 5.13 -2.29
C LEU A 18 -7.46 5.64 -3.14
N THR A 19 -7.28 6.77 -3.85
CA THR A 19 -8.34 7.30 -4.72
C THR A 19 -8.63 6.40 -5.92
N MET A 20 -7.61 5.73 -6.46
CA MET A 20 -7.78 4.72 -7.51
C MET A 20 -8.45 3.47 -6.98
N GLY A 21 -8.06 2.97 -5.79
CA GLY A 21 -8.70 1.84 -5.13
C GLY A 21 -10.20 2.06 -4.93
N ASN A 22 -10.58 3.23 -4.41
CA ASN A 22 -11.98 3.65 -4.31
C ASN A 22 -12.69 3.68 -5.68
N GLY A 23 -12.00 4.13 -6.73
CA GLY A 23 -12.51 4.09 -8.10
C GLY A 23 -12.73 2.67 -8.62
N TYR A 24 -11.78 1.77 -8.38
CA TYR A 24 -11.86 0.36 -8.79
C TYR A 24 -12.99 -0.38 -8.07
N LEU A 25 -13.13 -0.18 -6.77
CA LEU A 25 -14.23 -0.77 -6.00
C LEU A 25 -15.58 -0.31 -6.55
N LYS A 26 -15.78 1.00 -6.74
CA LYS A 26 -17.03 1.55 -7.30
C LYS A 26 -17.32 1.11 -8.73
N ALA A 27 -16.29 0.76 -9.50
CA ALA A 27 -16.43 0.22 -10.85
C ALA A 27 -16.62 -1.30 -10.90
N GLY A 28 -16.60 -1.99 -9.76
CA GLY A 28 -16.72 -3.46 -9.67
C GLY A 28 -15.45 -4.19 -10.14
N PHE A 29 -14.28 -3.56 -10.04
CA PHE A 29 -13.00 -4.13 -10.47
C PHE A 29 -12.12 -4.66 -9.31
N GLN A 30 -12.64 -4.67 -8.08
CA GLN A 30 -11.88 -5.10 -6.89
C GLN A 30 -11.27 -6.51 -7.02
N ASP A 31 -11.97 -7.46 -7.65
CA ASP A 31 -11.54 -8.86 -7.80
C ASP A 31 -10.88 -9.14 -9.16
N ARG A 32 -10.57 -8.09 -9.93
CA ARG A 32 -9.96 -8.25 -11.24
C ARG A 32 -8.49 -8.64 -11.08
N ILE A 33 -8.14 -9.83 -11.57
CA ILE A 33 -6.75 -10.29 -11.62
C ILE A 33 -5.89 -9.31 -12.44
N THR A 34 -4.79 -8.87 -11.83
CA THR A 34 -3.81 -7.93 -12.40
C THR A 34 -2.39 -8.38 -12.07
N TYR A 35 -1.42 -7.92 -12.86
CA TYR A 35 -0.01 -8.28 -12.73
C TYR A 35 0.85 -7.01 -12.71
N PHE A 36 1.84 -6.97 -11.82
CA PHE A 36 2.77 -5.84 -11.67
C PHE A 36 4.21 -6.36 -11.64
N ASP A 37 5.10 -5.66 -12.35
CA ASP A 37 6.53 -5.95 -12.40
C ASP A 37 7.34 -4.75 -11.88
N VAL A 38 8.30 -5.00 -11.00
CA VAL A 38 9.24 -3.99 -10.51
C VAL A 38 10.58 -4.17 -11.21
N TYR A 39 11.05 -3.12 -11.89
CA TYR A 39 12.33 -3.10 -12.59
C TYR A 39 12.91 -1.68 -12.62
N PHE A 40 14.23 -1.58 -12.85
CA PHE A 40 14.91 -0.33 -13.13
C PHE A 40 15.31 -0.26 -14.61
N ARG A 41 15.41 0.95 -15.16
CA ARG A 41 15.66 1.15 -16.61
C ARG A 41 17.14 1.15 -17.01
N SER A 42 18.02 1.44 -16.06
CA SER A 42 19.47 1.55 -16.27
C SER A 42 20.22 1.15 -15.01
N VAL A 43 21.36 0.48 -15.15
CA VAL A 43 22.22 0.14 -14.00
C VAL A 43 22.66 1.43 -13.31
N PRO A 44 22.49 1.55 -11.98
CA PRO A 44 22.86 2.74 -11.23
C PRO A 44 24.38 3.01 -11.32
N ASP A 45 24.76 4.26 -11.09
CA ASP A 45 26.15 4.72 -10.98
C ASP A 45 27.06 4.41 -12.19
N GLY A 46 26.47 4.12 -13.36
CA GLY A 46 27.20 3.69 -14.55
C GLY A 46 27.85 2.31 -14.41
N GLY A 47 27.37 1.49 -13.48
CA GLY A 47 27.90 0.16 -13.20
C GLY A 47 27.58 -0.90 -14.28
N GLY A 48 28.18 -2.08 -14.14
CA GLY A 48 27.93 -3.23 -15.03
C GLY A 48 26.82 -4.18 -14.55
N TYR A 49 26.42 -4.10 -13.29
CA TYR A 49 25.36 -4.91 -12.68
C TYR A 49 24.81 -4.21 -11.42
N ALA A 50 23.67 -4.67 -10.92
CA ALA A 50 23.10 -4.26 -9.64
C ALA A 50 22.87 -5.49 -8.76
N ILE A 51 22.90 -5.30 -7.44
CA ILE A 51 22.56 -6.33 -6.46
C ILE A 51 21.20 -5.97 -5.86
N ALA A 52 20.25 -6.91 -5.94
CA ALA A 52 18.95 -6.75 -5.29
C ALA A 52 19.09 -6.97 -3.77
N ALA A 53 18.53 -6.06 -2.99
CA ALA A 53 18.46 -6.14 -1.53
C ALA A 53 17.16 -5.45 -1.08
N GLY A 54 16.60 -5.84 0.07
CA GLY A 54 15.36 -5.27 0.61
C GLY A 54 14.16 -6.22 0.66
N LEU A 55 14.30 -7.46 0.17
CA LEU A 55 13.17 -8.40 0.08
C LEU A 55 12.59 -8.77 1.45
N ASP A 56 13.45 -8.99 2.45
CA ASP A 56 13.05 -9.35 3.81
C ASP A 56 12.20 -8.23 4.45
N GLN A 57 12.65 -6.98 4.32
CA GLN A 57 11.92 -5.82 4.83
C GLN A 57 10.58 -5.61 4.12
N LEU A 58 10.52 -5.93 2.82
CA LEU A 58 9.28 -5.84 2.05
C LEU A 58 8.27 -6.90 2.52
N ILE A 59 8.72 -8.13 2.78
CA ILE A 59 7.87 -9.20 3.32
C ILE A 59 7.35 -8.79 4.69
N ASP A 60 8.23 -8.36 5.60
CA ASP A 60 7.88 -7.89 6.95
C ASP A 60 6.85 -6.75 6.96
N TYR A 61 6.89 -5.88 5.95
CA TYR A 61 5.96 -4.77 5.76
C TYR A 61 4.60 -5.25 5.25
N ILE A 62 4.58 -6.10 4.22
CA ILE A 62 3.33 -6.58 3.60
C ILE A 62 2.55 -7.48 4.56
N GLU A 63 3.23 -8.31 5.35
CA GLU A 63 2.61 -9.16 6.38
C GLU A 63 1.93 -8.37 7.51
N ASP A 64 2.34 -7.11 7.72
CA ASP A 64 1.80 -6.21 8.74
C ASP A 64 0.95 -5.08 8.14
N LEU A 65 0.52 -5.19 6.87
CA LEU A 65 -0.22 -4.15 6.18
C LEU A 65 -1.69 -4.11 6.64
N HIS A 66 -2.02 -3.15 7.50
CA HIS A 66 -3.37 -2.94 8.06
C HIS A 66 -3.68 -1.46 8.27
N PHE A 67 -4.96 -1.08 8.12
CA PHE A 67 -5.43 0.27 8.41
C PHE A 67 -5.95 0.35 9.84
N ASP A 68 -5.42 1.28 10.63
CA ASP A 68 -5.91 1.53 11.97
C ASP A 68 -7.16 2.42 11.93
N GLN A 69 -7.95 2.41 13.01
CA GLN A 69 -9.14 3.27 13.12
C GLN A 69 -8.84 4.76 12.84
N GLN A 70 -7.66 5.22 13.24
CA GLN A 70 -7.22 6.60 13.00
C GLN A 70 -7.01 6.89 11.51
N ASP A 71 -6.55 5.91 10.74
CA ASP A 71 -6.39 6.03 9.29
C ASP A 71 -7.75 6.12 8.61
N ILE A 72 -8.68 5.25 9.02
CA ILE A 72 -10.06 5.24 8.52
C ILE A 72 -10.76 6.57 8.83
N ASP A 73 -10.62 7.10 10.04
CA ASP A 73 -11.21 8.39 10.43
C ASP A 73 -10.60 9.55 9.65
N TYR A 74 -9.28 9.52 9.42
CA TYR A 74 -8.59 10.51 8.58
C TYR A 74 -9.12 10.50 7.14
N LEU A 75 -9.26 9.32 6.54
CA LEU A 75 -9.76 9.13 5.18
C LEU A 75 -11.23 9.53 5.07
N ARG A 76 -12.08 9.14 6.03
CA ARG A 76 -13.48 9.59 6.13
C ARG A 76 -13.55 11.12 6.17
N GLY A 77 -12.69 11.75 6.96
CA GLY A 77 -12.58 13.20 7.07
C GLY A 77 -12.17 13.92 5.78
N ARG A 78 -11.66 13.21 4.76
CA ARG A 78 -11.41 13.81 3.43
C ARG A 78 -12.70 14.05 2.64
N GLY A 79 -13.78 13.32 2.93
CA GLY A 79 -15.09 13.48 2.30
C GLY A 79 -15.18 13.06 0.83
N ILE A 80 -14.20 12.30 0.33
CA ILE A 80 -14.12 11.86 -1.08
C ILE A 80 -14.18 10.34 -1.27
N PHE A 81 -14.10 9.57 -0.19
CA PHE A 81 -14.17 8.11 -0.19
C PHE A 81 -15.59 7.65 0.12
N CYS A 82 -16.06 6.57 -0.50
CA CYS A 82 -17.35 5.98 -0.10
C CYS A 82 -17.17 5.08 1.14
N GLU A 83 -18.21 4.97 1.97
CA GLU A 83 -18.15 4.14 3.19
C GLU A 83 -17.83 2.67 2.87
N GLU A 84 -18.35 2.11 1.78
CA GLU A 84 -18.01 0.74 1.35
C GLU A 84 -16.49 0.55 1.12
N PHE A 85 -15.80 1.57 0.64
CA PHE A 85 -14.35 1.51 0.47
C PHE A 85 -13.63 1.66 1.82
N LEU A 86 -14.14 2.49 2.73
CA LEU A 86 -13.58 2.63 4.08
C LEU A 86 -13.76 1.33 4.89
N ASP A 87 -14.91 0.68 4.77
CA ASP A 87 -15.19 -0.61 5.39
C ASP A 87 -14.26 -1.69 4.80
N TYR A 88 -14.07 -1.69 3.47
CA TYR A 88 -13.10 -2.56 2.81
C TYR A 88 -11.67 -2.37 3.34
N LEU A 89 -11.22 -1.12 3.53
CA LEU A 89 -9.89 -0.85 4.08
C LEU A 89 -9.75 -1.28 5.55
N ALA A 90 -10.81 -1.17 6.34
CA ALA A 90 -10.79 -1.55 7.76
C ALA A 90 -10.61 -3.07 7.96
N ASP A 91 -11.12 -3.87 7.03
CA ASP A 91 -10.99 -5.33 7.04
C ASP A 91 -9.87 -5.84 6.10
N PHE A 92 -9.09 -4.93 5.50
CA PHE A 92 -8.07 -5.29 4.53
C PHE A 92 -6.94 -6.11 5.17
N HIS A 93 -6.60 -7.22 4.50
CA HIS A 93 -5.44 -8.05 4.83
C HIS A 93 -4.83 -8.58 3.53
N PHE A 94 -3.51 -8.55 3.41
CA PHE A 94 -2.80 -9.09 2.26
C PHE A 94 -2.76 -10.63 2.31
N SER A 95 -3.30 -11.32 1.29
CA SER A 95 -3.43 -12.80 1.24
C SER A 95 -2.81 -13.43 0.00
#